data_AF-A0AAN4ZFC8-F1
#
_entry.id   AF-A0AAN4ZFC8-F1
#
_cell.length_a   1.000
_cell.length_b   1.000
_cell.length_c   1.000
_cell.angle_alpha   90.00
_cell.angle_beta   90.00
_cell.angle_gamma   90.00
#
_symmetry.space_group_name_H-M   'P 1'
#
loop_
_entity.id
_entity.type
_entity.pdbx_description
1 polymer ?
#
loop_
_entity_poly.entity_id
_entity_poly.type
_entity_poly.pdbx_seq_one_letter_code
_entity_poly.pdbx_strand_id
1 'polypeptide(L)'
;AICSENFDSVKIIPRLLKCGHTFCEVCIYSMSVDFKAICPNCKIVTLLPTGKTLPKNFAMISLTEQIMKSKIDPKITCKACHSKFSSEAVRMRIGEKCGM
;
A
#
# COMPACT_ATOMS: atom_id res chain seq x y z
N ALA A 1 8.18 -8.53 6.06
CA ALA A 1 8.35 -7.07 6.06
C ALA A 1 9.44 -6.70 7.07
N ILE A 2 10.18 -5.61 6.86
CA ILE A 2 11.22 -5.14 7.79
C ILE A 2 10.67 -3.98 8.62
N CYS A 3 10.14 -2.95 7.95
CA CYS A 3 9.31 -1.92 8.57
C CYS A 3 7.83 -2.30 8.51
N SER A 4 7.00 -1.63 9.33
CA SER A 4 5.54 -1.75 9.33
C SER A 4 4.84 -0.56 8.66
N GLU A 5 5.59 0.27 7.93
CA GLU A 5 5.06 1.41 7.19
C GLU A 5 4.31 0.99 5.92
N ASN A 6 3.27 1.75 5.55
CA ASN A 6 2.55 1.54 4.30
C ASN A 6 3.38 2.00 3.10
N PHE A 7 3.36 1.23 2.01
CA PHE A 7 4.05 1.61 0.79
C PHE A 7 3.39 2.80 0.10
N ASP A 8 4.20 3.67 -0.48
CA ASP A 8 3.75 4.79 -1.28
C ASP A 8 4.77 5.10 -2.40
N SER A 9 4.46 6.06 -3.26
CA SER A 9 5.28 6.38 -4.44
C SER A 9 6.44 7.34 -4.17
N VAL A 10 6.51 7.94 -2.99
CA VAL A 10 7.37 9.08 -2.62
C VAL A 10 8.29 8.79 -1.41
N LYS A 11 7.76 8.35 -0.27
CA LYS A 11 8.48 8.16 0.99
C LYS A 11 8.85 6.70 1.23
N ILE A 12 7.85 5.81 1.27
CA ILE A 12 8.06 4.39 1.54
C ILE A 12 8.00 3.62 0.22
N ILE A 13 8.97 3.90 -0.67
CA ILE A 13 8.97 3.39 -2.04
C ILE A 13 9.25 1.88 -2.05
N PRO A 14 8.32 1.02 -2.49
CA PRO A 14 8.56 -0.42 -2.59
C PRO A 14 9.44 -0.74 -3.79
N ARG A 15 10.50 -1.52 -3.56
CA ARG A 15 11.50 -1.90 -4.55
C ARG A 15 11.64 -3.42 -4.61
N LEU A 16 11.93 -3.94 -5.81
CA LEU A 16 12.07 -5.37 -6.07
C LEU A 16 13.53 -5.81 -5.92
N LEU A 17 13.76 -6.82 -5.07
CA LEU A 17 15.02 -7.60 -5.10
C LEU A 17 15.03 -8.52 -6.33
N LYS A 18 16.21 -9.06 -6.69
CA LYS A 18 16.38 -10.00 -7.84
C LYS A 18 15.48 -11.23 -7.74
N CYS A 19 15.13 -11.63 -6.52
CA CYS A 19 14.22 -12.75 -6.26
C CYS A 19 12.73 -12.42 -6.39
N GLY A 20 12.36 -11.16 -6.64
CA GLY A 20 10.96 -10.71 -6.73
C GLY A 20 10.33 -10.27 -5.40
N HIS A 21 10.95 -10.55 -4.26
CA HIS A 21 10.47 -10.03 -2.98
C HIS A 21 10.60 -8.51 -2.89
N THR A 22 9.63 -7.88 -2.25
CA THR A 22 9.47 -6.42 -2.18
C THR A 22 9.76 -5.90 -0.78
N PHE A 23 10.56 -4.83 -0.71
CA PHE A 23 10.87 -4.11 0.53
C PHE A 23 10.93 -2.61 0.26
N CYS A 24 10.80 -1.79 1.30
CA CYS A 24 10.96 -0.35 1.15
C CYS A 24 12.40 0.00 0.76
N GLU A 25 12.60 1.05 -0.03
CA GLU A 25 13.93 1.48 -0.49
C GLU A 25 14.91 1.69 0.67
N VAL A 26 14.48 2.43 1.69
CA VAL A 26 15.27 2.68 2.92
C VAL A 26 15.68 1.37 3.58
N CYS A 27 14.75 0.41 3.67
CA CYS A 27 14.96 -0.89 4.28
C CYS A 27 16.00 -1.71 3.52
N ILE A 28 16.02 -1.63 2.18
CA ILE A 28 16.99 -2.32 1.33
C ILE A 28 18.38 -1.75 1.56
N TYR A 29 18.51 -0.42 1.56
CA TYR A 29 19.80 0.22 1.81
C TYR A 29 20.30 -0.04 3.23
N SER A 30 19.43 0.00 4.25
CA SER A 30 19.81 -0.25 5.64
C SER A 30 20.29 -1.68 5.90
N MET A 31 19.80 -2.67 5.14
CA MET A 31 20.24 -4.06 5.25
C MET A 31 21.35 -4.44 4.27
N SER A 32 21.81 -3.49 3.44
CA SER A 32 22.82 -3.76 2.44
C SER A 32 24.23 -3.63 3.01
N VAL A 33 25.12 -4.51 2.57
CA VAL A 33 26.56 -4.49 2.90
C VAL A 33 27.33 -4.67 1.60
N ASP A 34 28.33 -3.83 1.35
CA ASP A 34 29.16 -3.86 0.14
C ASP A 34 28.35 -3.92 -1.17
N PHE A 35 27.31 -3.09 -1.28
CA PHE A 35 26.38 -3.05 -2.41
C PHE A 35 25.62 -4.37 -2.65
N LYS A 36 25.44 -5.19 -1.61
CA LYS A 36 24.69 -6.45 -1.66
C LYS A 36 23.57 -6.42 -0.65
N ALA A 37 22.36 -6.74 -1.09
CA ALA A 37 21.22 -6.97 -0.21
C ALA A 37 20.87 -8.47 -0.21
N ILE A 38 20.84 -9.08 0.96
CA ILE A 38 20.39 -10.47 1.14
C ILE A 38 18.90 -10.44 1.44
N CYS A 39 18.10 -11.14 0.62
CA CYS A 39 16.66 -11.20 0.87
C CYS A 39 16.35 -11.85 2.24
N PRO A 40 15.61 -11.18 3.14
CA PRO A 40 15.20 -11.78 4.40
C PRO A 40 14.37 -13.06 4.24
N ASN A 41 13.52 -13.13 3.20
CA ASN A 41 12.58 -14.22 2.96
C ASN A 41 13.23 -15.47 2.36
N CYS A 42 14.12 -15.33 1.38
CA CYS A 42 14.68 -16.47 0.64
C CYS A 42 16.20 -16.49 0.55
N LYS A 43 16.90 -15.55 1.20
CA LYS A 43 18.37 -15.43 1.26
C LYS A 43 19.09 -15.24 -0.08
N ILE A 44 18.35 -15.06 -1.18
CA ILE A 44 18.92 -14.73 -2.49
C ILE A 44 19.56 -13.34 -2.43
N VAL A 45 20.81 -13.26 -2.90
CA VAL A 45 21.60 -12.02 -2.98
C VAL A 45 21.14 -11.19 -4.19
N THR A 46 20.94 -9.89 -3.95
CA THR A 46 20.72 -8.88 -4.98
C THR A 46 21.88 -7.89 -4.95
N LEU A 47 22.54 -7.69 -6.09
CA LEU A 47 23.54 -6.64 -6.26
C LEU A 47 22.81 -5.31 -6.46
N LEU A 48 23.19 -4.30 -5.67
CA LEU A 48 22.68 -2.95 -5.78
C LEU A 48 23.47 -2.20 -6.87
N PRO A 49 22.79 -1.55 -7.82
CA PRO A 49 23.47 -0.84 -8.88
C PRO A 49 24.11 0.46 -8.36
N THR A 50 25.34 0.76 -8.82
CA THR A 50 26.04 2.00 -8.47
C THR A 50 25.31 3.20 -9.06
N GLY A 51 24.87 4.14 -8.22
CA GLY A 51 24.20 5.38 -8.64
C GLY A 51 22.81 5.18 -9.25
N LYS A 52 22.23 3.98 -9.18
CA LYS A 52 20.83 3.73 -9.58
C LYS A 52 20.06 3.07 -8.43
N THR A 53 18.74 3.08 -8.54
CA THR A 53 17.84 2.39 -7.61
C THR A 53 17.31 1.10 -8.24
N LEU A 54 16.97 0.11 -7.42
CA LEU A 54 16.25 -1.09 -7.88
C LEU A 54 14.89 -0.73 -8.53
N PRO A 55 14.26 -1.62 -9.32
CA PRO A 55 12.95 -1.34 -9.92
C PRO A 55 11.89 -1.08 -8.84
N LYS A 56 11.02 -0.08 -9.05
CA LYS A 56 9.83 0.14 -8.21
C LYS A 56 8.83 -1.00 -8.42
N ASN A 57 8.14 -1.42 -7.37
CA ASN A 57 6.98 -2.29 -7.49
C ASN A 57 5.70 -1.45 -7.61
N PHE A 58 5.35 -1.03 -8.83
CA PHE A 58 4.16 -0.23 -9.08
C PHE A 58 2.85 -0.94 -8.69
N ALA A 59 2.79 -2.27 -8.78
CA ALA A 59 1.60 -3.03 -8.38
C ALA A 59 1.31 -2.88 -6.88
N MET A 60 2.35 -2.94 -6.04
CA MET A 60 2.21 -2.73 -4.59
C MET A 60 1.82 -1.29 -4.24
N ILE A 61 2.33 -0.30 -4.98
CA ILE A 61 1.93 1.10 -4.81
C ILE A 61 0.43 1.24 -5.12
N SER A 62 -0.01 0.81 -6.30
CA SER A 62 -1.41 0.91 -6.73
C SER A 62 -2.36 0.18 -5.77
N LEU A 63 -1.98 -1.00 -5.29
CA LEU A 63 -2.79 -1.76 -4.33
C LEU A 63 -2.89 -1.03 -2.98
N THR A 64 -1.78 -0.50 -2.49
CA THR A 64 -1.78 0.24 -1.21
C THR A 64 -2.63 1.49 -1.31
N GLU A 65 -2.54 2.23 -2.41
CA GLU A 65 -3.38 3.40 -2.68
C GLU A 65 -4.88 3.05 -2.74
N GLN A 66 -5.25 1.93 -3.37
CA GLN A 66 -6.64 1.44 -3.41
C GLN A 66 -7.15 1.05 -2.03
N ILE A 67 -6.35 0.33 -1.24
CA ILE A 67 -6.69 -0.05 0.14
C ILE A 67 -6.85 1.19 1.02
N MET A 68 -6.00 2.21 0.83
CA MET A 68 -6.12 3.47 1.56
C MET A 68 -7.38 4.23 1.16
N LYS A 69 -7.71 4.30 -0.14
CA LYS A 69 -8.96 4.92 -0.63
C LYS A 69 -10.22 4.22 -0.09
N SER A 70 -10.24 2.88 -0.04
CA SER A 70 -11.39 2.14 0.49
C SER A 70 -11.59 2.29 2.00
N LYS A 71 -10.53 2.61 2.75
CA LYS A 71 -10.63 2.97 4.18
C LYS A 71 -11.07 4.41 4.42
N ILE A 72 -10.90 5.28 3.43
CA ILE A 72 -11.24 6.70 3.53
C ILE A 72 -12.73 6.95 3.26
N ASP A 73 -13.48 6.00 2.69
CA ASP A 73 -14.93 6.13 2.57
C ASP A 73 -15.58 6.26 3.97
N PRO A 74 -16.07 7.45 4.34
CA PRO A 74 -16.73 7.63 5.61
C PRO A 74 -18.07 6.92 5.50
N LYS A 75 -18.13 5.67 5.99
CA LYS A 75 -19.38 4.91 6.01
C LYS A 75 -20.47 5.73 6.69
N ILE A 76 -21.44 6.19 5.91
CA ILE A 76 -22.58 6.95 6.41
C ILE A 76 -23.53 5.95 7.06
N THR A 77 -23.89 6.19 8.32
CA THR A 77 -24.85 5.36 9.04
C THR A 77 -26.22 6.00 8.96
N CYS A 78 -27.22 5.30 8.44
CA CYS A 78 -28.59 5.81 8.43
C CYS A 78 -29.14 5.85 9.86
N LYS A 79 -29.65 7.00 10.30
CA LYS A 79 -30.21 7.14 11.66
C LYS A 79 -31.51 6.37 11.89
N ALA A 80 -32.22 5.98 10.82
CA ALA A 80 -33.50 5.27 10.92
C ALA A 80 -33.34 3.74 10.97
N CYS A 81 -32.45 3.18 10.14
CA CYS A 81 -32.27 1.73 9.98
C CYS A 81 -30.88 1.24 10.43
N HIS A 82 -29.98 2.13 10.86
CA HIS A 82 -28.60 1.85 11.31
C HIS A 82 -27.68 1.13 10.31
N SER A 83 -28.17 0.87 9.09
CA SER A 83 -27.37 0.35 7.99
C SER A 83 -26.25 1.32 7.62
N LYS A 84 -25.09 0.75 7.27
CA LYS A 84 -23.89 1.48 6.81
C LYS A 84 -23.90 1.54 5.29
N PHE A 85 -23.75 2.73 4.73
CA PHE A 85 -23.73 2.99 3.29
C PHE A 85 -22.41 3.65 2.91
N SER A 86 -21.92 3.44 1.69
CA SER A 86 -20.78 4.22 1.19
C SER A 86 -21.22 5.64 0.86
N SER A 87 -20.30 6.58 0.96
CA SER A 87 -20.58 8.00 0.71
C SER A 87 -21.04 8.25 -0.73
N GLU A 88 -20.59 7.46 -1.71
CA GLU A 88 -21.03 7.53 -3.12
C GLU A 88 -22.44 6.96 -3.34
N ALA A 89 -22.91 6.07 -2.47
CA ALA A 89 -24.23 5.45 -2.57
C ALA A 89 -25.35 6.34 -1.99
N VAL A 90 -25.01 7.40 -1.26
CA VAL A 90 -26.01 8.30 -0.65
C VAL A 90 -26.57 9.25 -1.70
N ARG A 91 -27.68 8.85 -2.33
CA ARG A 91 -28.58 9.79 -3.01
C ARG A 91 -29.39 10.52 -1.94
N MET A 92 -29.19 11.82 -1.77
CA MET A 92 -30.00 12.62 -0.83
C MET A 92 -31.47 12.57 -1.25
N ARG A 93 -32.27 11.68 -0.65
CA ARG A 93 -33.73 11.77 -0.67
C ARG A 93 -34.15 12.52 0.59
N ILE A 94 -34.48 13.80 0.43
CA ILE A 94 -35.17 14.55 1.48
C ILE A 94 -36.60 13.99 1.50
N GLY A 95 -36.90 13.09 2.44
CA GLY A 95 -38.29 12.87 2.86
C GLY A 95 -38.97 11.54 2.58
N GLU A 96 -38.30 10.43 2.27
CA GLU A 96 -38.99 9.11 2.23
C GLU A 96 -38.19 8.01 2.93
N LYS A 97 -38.92 7.14 3.64
CA LYS A 97 -38.45 6.13 4.60
C LYS A 97 -37.29 5.28 4.05
N CYS A 98 -36.35 4.89 4.93
CA CYS A 98 -35.26 3.95 4.60
C CYS A 98 -35.89 2.64 4.05
N GLY A 99 -35.86 2.45 2.73
CA GLY A 99 -36.33 1.26 2.03
C GLY A 99 -37.81 1.29 1.61
N MET A 100 -38.04 1.48 0.31
CA MET A 100 -38.84 0.58 -0.53
C MET A 100 -38.01 0.25 -1.76
#